data_AF-A0A2I2KVC4-F1
#
_entry.id   AF-A0A2I2KVC4-F1
#
_cell.length_a   1.000
_cell.length_b   1.000
_cell.length_c   1.000
_cell.angle_alpha   90.00
_cell.angle_beta   90.00
_cell.angle_gamma   90.00
#
_symmetry.space_group_name_H-M   'P 1'
#
loop_
_entity.id
_entity.type
_entity.pdbx_description
1 polymer ?
#
loop_
_entity_poly.entity_id
_entity_poly.type
_entity_poly.pdbx_seq_one_letter_code
_entity_poly.pdbx_strand_id
1 'polypeptide(L)'
;MVWEALTTPNRDPRRVWLIPHRGEVPPRVIEADRPHLVVWSSLWTNRPGYVIRFDLEPAGQGTSLRWTLLAPDEPAPEVVGGLRWRMNELINARLRYSFGQ
;
A
#
# COMPACT_ATOMS: atom_id res chain seq x y z
N MET A 1 4.62 6.40 12.67
CA MET A 1 5.68 5.90 11.75
C MET A 1 5.06 5.32 10.48
N VAL A 2 5.82 5.10 9.41
CA VAL A 2 5.27 4.55 8.14
C VAL A 2 4.65 3.16 8.35
N TRP A 3 5.30 2.27 9.12
CA TRP A 3 4.74 0.95 9.46
C TRP A 3 3.35 1.03 10.12
N GLU A 4 3.14 1.98 11.03
CA GLU A 4 1.84 2.18 11.69
C GLU A 4 0.78 2.72 10.73
N ALA A 5 1.17 3.62 9.82
CA ALA A 5 0.26 4.14 8.81
C ALA A 5 -0.20 3.03 7.84
N LEU A 6 0.67 2.05 7.58
CA LEU A 6 0.33 0.88 6.75
C LEU A 6 -0.49 -0.16 7.51
N THR A 7 -0.24 -0.40 8.79
CA THR A 7 -1.00 -1.38 9.59
C THR A 7 -2.34 -0.86 10.09
N THR A 8 -2.49 0.46 10.24
CA THR A 8 -3.75 1.11 10.59
C THR A 8 -3.95 2.36 9.71
N PRO A 9 -4.34 2.18 8.43
CA PRO A 9 -4.60 3.30 7.53
C PRO A 9 -5.65 4.26 8.10
N ASN A 10 -5.44 5.56 7.88
CA ASN A 10 -6.33 6.63 8.34
C ASN A 10 -6.61 6.64 9.85
N ARG A 11 -5.70 6.10 10.68
CA ARG A 11 -5.80 6.20 12.16
C ARG A 11 -5.95 7.64 12.65
N ASP A 12 -5.23 8.57 12.03
CA ASP A 12 -5.41 10.00 12.26
C ASP A 12 -6.41 10.56 11.24
N PRO A 13 -7.61 11.01 11.66
CA PRO A 13 -8.61 11.55 10.75
C PRO A 13 -8.19 12.86 10.07
N ARG A 14 -7.12 13.52 10.54
CA ARG A 14 -6.53 14.70 9.88
C ARG A 14 -5.57 14.34 8.75
N ARG A 15 -5.19 13.07 8.64
CA ARG A 15 -4.19 12.55 7.69
C ARG A 15 -4.75 11.35 6.91
N VAL A 16 -5.95 11.54 6.35
CA VAL A 16 -6.59 10.53 5.51
C VAL A 16 -5.82 10.44 4.19
N TRP A 17 -5.34 9.24 3.87
CA TRP A 17 -4.54 8.99 2.67
C TRP A 17 -5.03 7.78 1.89
N LEU A 18 -5.55 6.75 2.58
CA LEU A 18 -6.12 5.58 1.94
C LEU A 18 -7.60 5.80 1.66
N ILE A 19 -7.94 6.16 0.42
CA ILE A 19 -9.33 6.37 0.00
C ILE A 19 -9.62 5.43 -1.16
N PRO A 20 -10.33 4.31 -0.93
CA PRO A 20 -10.70 3.37 -1.99
C PRO A 20 -11.58 4.05 -3.05
N HIS A 21 -11.33 3.75 -4.31
CA HIS A 21 -12.21 4.14 -5.42
C HIS A 21 -13.30 3.10 -5.67
N ARG A 22 -14.18 3.37 -6.65
CA ARG A 22 -15.19 2.40 -7.09
C ARG A 22 -14.51 1.09 -7.54
N GLY A 23 -14.96 -0.04 -6.99
CA GLY A 23 -14.38 -1.35 -7.26
C GLY A 23 -13.17 -1.70 -6.39
N GLU A 24 -12.77 -0.80 -5.49
CA GLU A 24 -11.74 -1.04 -4.49
C GLU A 24 -12.32 -1.20 -3.08
N VAL A 25 -11.56 -1.86 -2.22
CA VAL A 25 -11.85 -2.07 -0.80
C VAL A 25 -10.65 -1.69 0.05
N PRO A 26 -10.85 -1.24 1.30
CA PRO A 26 -9.74 -1.11 2.23
C PRO A 26 -9.01 -2.45 2.40
N PRO A 27 -7.67 -2.47 2.36
CA PRO A 27 -6.92 -3.70 2.54
C PRO A 27 -7.03 -4.18 3.99
N ARG A 28 -6.99 -5.50 4.18
CA ARG A 28 -6.73 -6.12 5.47
C ARG A 28 -5.23 -6.39 5.59
N VAL A 29 -4.68 -6.23 6.79
CA VAL A 29 -3.32 -6.69 7.08
C VAL A 29 -3.34 -8.22 7.21
N ILE A 30 -2.63 -8.90 6.32
CA ILE A 30 -2.48 -10.37 6.31
C ILE A 30 -1.30 -10.78 7.20
N GLU A 31 -0.20 -10.04 7.10
CA GLU A 31 1.03 -10.27 7.86
C GLU A 31 1.65 -8.91 8.20
N ALA A 32 2.27 -8.80 9.37
CA ALA A 32 3.06 -7.64 9.72
C ALA A 32 4.15 -8.03 10.71
N ASP A 33 5.38 -7.59 10.44
CA ASP A 33 6.52 -7.69 11.34
C ASP A 33 7.11 -6.30 11.53
N ARG A 34 7.24 -5.86 12.79
CA ARG A 34 7.60 -4.47 13.09
C ARG A 34 9.11 -4.33 13.23
N PRO A 35 9.74 -3.30 12.64
CA PRO A 35 9.18 -2.26 11.77
C PRO A 35 9.29 -2.57 10.26
N HIS A 36 9.63 -3.79 9.88
CA HIS A 36 10.21 -4.10 8.57
C HIS A 36 9.23 -4.55 7.48
N LEU A 37 8.07 -5.08 7.87
CA LEU A 37 7.16 -5.73 6.92
C LEU A 37 5.70 -5.41 7.24
N VAL A 38 4.95 -5.11 6.18
CA VAL A 38 3.49 -5.17 6.17
C VAL A 38 3.03 -5.85 4.89
N VAL A 39 2.06 -6.75 4.99
CA VAL A 39 1.45 -7.42 3.85
C VAL A 39 -0.05 -7.14 3.88
N TRP A 40 -0.54 -6.56 2.80
CA TRP A 40 -1.94 -6.26 2.59
C TRP A 40 -2.61 -7.28 1.70
N SER A 41 -3.89 -7.55 1.98
CA SER A 41 -4.79 -8.17 1.02
C SER A 41 -5.03 -7.27 -0.19
N SER A 42 -5.62 -7.84 -1.23
CA SER A 42 -6.00 -7.09 -2.42
C SER A 42 -6.83 -5.85 -2.11
N LEU A 43 -6.55 -4.78 -2.85
CA LEU A 43 -7.37 -3.57 -2.90
C LEU A 43 -8.55 -3.73 -3.86
N TRP A 44 -8.51 -4.68 -4.80
CA TRP A 44 -9.47 -4.75 -5.90
C TRP A 44 -10.45 -5.90 -5.70
N THR A 45 -11.73 -5.58 -5.73
CA THR A 45 -12.83 -6.56 -5.57
C THR A 45 -12.78 -7.68 -6.62
N ASN A 46 -12.38 -7.36 -7.85
CA ASN A 46 -12.30 -8.32 -8.96
C ASN A 46 -10.96 -9.09 -9.02
N ARG A 47 -10.02 -8.82 -8.12
CA ARG A 47 -8.71 -9.50 -8.04
C ARG A 47 -8.39 -9.88 -6.61
N PRO A 48 -9.24 -10.70 -5.94
CA PRO A 48 -9.12 -10.96 -4.51
C PRO A 48 -7.83 -11.70 -4.12
N GLY A 49 -7.20 -12.42 -5.04
CA GLY A 49 -5.95 -13.15 -4.81
C GLY A 49 -4.69 -12.29 -4.81
N TYR A 50 -4.79 -11.00 -5.13
CA TYR A 50 -3.62 -10.12 -5.17
C TYR A 50 -3.18 -9.78 -3.74
N VAL A 51 -1.88 -9.62 -3.56
CA VAL A 51 -1.27 -9.27 -2.27
C VAL A 51 -0.29 -8.13 -2.51
N ILE A 52 -0.24 -7.18 -1.57
CA ILE A 52 0.71 -6.08 -1.63
C ILE A 52 1.67 -6.23 -0.46
N ARG A 53 2.93 -6.48 -0.76
CA ARG A 53 4.00 -6.55 0.23
C ARG A 53 4.69 -5.20 0.34
N PHE A 54 4.90 -4.74 1.56
CA PHE A 54 5.68 -3.55 1.90
C PHE A 54 6.91 -3.95 2.70
N ASP A 55 8.08 -3.68 2.15
CA ASP A 55 9.36 -3.82 2.84
C ASP A 55 9.83 -2.42 3.27
N LEU A 56 10.20 -2.31 4.55
CA LEU A 56 10.49 -1.06 5.24
C LEU A 56 11.88 -1.12 5.87
N GLU A 57 12.71 -0.16 5.54
CA GLU A 57 14.07 -0.06 6.06
C GLU A 57 14.33 1.33 6.64
N PRO A 58 15.06 1.44 7.77
CA PRO A 58 15.54 2.72 8.26
C PRO A 58 16.41 3.41 7.19
N ALA A 59 16.15 4.69 6.91
CA ALA A 59 16.92 5.47 5.94
C ALA A 59 17.20 6.88 6.49
N GLY A 60 18.33 7.02 7.21
CA GLY A 60 18.68 8.26 7.89
C GLY A 60 17.61 8.65 8.92
N GLN A 61 17.03 9.85 8.76
CA GLN A 61 15.92 10.34 9.60
C GLN A 61 14.53 9.89 9.09
N GLY A 62 14.47 9.04 8.06
CA GLY A 62 13.24 8.59 7.42
C GLY A 62 13.14 7.07 7.29
N THR A 63 12.23 6.65 6.42
CA THR A 63 11.99 5.24 6.10
C THR A 63 12.06 5.06 4.59
N SER A 64 12.89 4.14 4.13
CA SER A 64 12.82 3.62 2.76
C SER A 64 11.67 2.62 2.71
N LEU A 65 10.76 2.80 1.75
CA LEU A 65 9.63 1.92 1.52
C LEU A 65 9.71 1.35 0.11
N ARG A 66 9.67 0.03 0.01
CA ARG A 66 9.46 -0.70 -1.24
C ARG A 66 8.10 -1.38 -1.17
N TRP A 67 7.29 -1.23 -2.21
CA TRP A 67 6.08 -2.02 -2.38
C TRP A 67 6.25 -3.00 -3.55
N THR A 68 5.71 -4.20 -3.38
CA THR A 68 5.65 -5.25 -4.40
C THR A 68 4.22 -5.74 -4.51
N LEU A 69 3.65 -5.70 -5.71
CA LEU A 69 2.34 -6.28 -5.99
C LEU A 69 2.53 -7.72 -6.48
N LEU A 70 2.08 -8.68 -5.68
CA LEU A 70 2.11 -10.11 -5.97
C LEU A 70 0.75 -10.51 -6.56
N ALA A 71 0.77 -11.02 -7.79
CA ALA A 71 -0.39 -11.58 -8.45
C ALA A 71 -0.25 -13.12 -8.49
N PRO A 72 -1.35 -13.87 -8.30
CA PRO A 72 -1.32 -15.34 -8.37
C PRO A 72 -1.03 -15.84 -9.80
N ASP A 73 -1.42 -15.06 -10.80
CA ASP A 73 -1.23 -15.33 -12.22
C ASP A 73 -0.61 -14.10 -12.89
N GLU A 74 0.02 -14.28 -14.05
CA GLU A 74 0.59 -13.18 -14.81
C GLU A 74 -0.53 -12.23 -15.31
N PRO A 75 -0.53 -10.96 -14.90
CA PRO A 75 -1.52 -10.00 -15.36
C PRO A 75 -1.30 -9.65 -16.84
N ALA A 76 -2.38 -9.45 -17.57
CA ALA A 76 -2.32 -8.92 -18.93
C ALA A 76 -1.54 -7.57 -18.96
N PRO A 77 -0.63 -7.34 -19.92
CA PRO A 77 0.26 -6.18 -19.94
C PRO A 77 -0.46 -4.83 -19.83
N GLU A 78 -1.64 -4.71 -20.45
CA GLU A 78 -2.47 -3.51 -20.45
C GLU A 78 -3.02 -3.16 -19.05
N VAL A 79 -3.14 -4.13 -18.15
CA VAL A 79 -3.64 -3.94 -16.78
C VAL A 79 -2.53 -3.47 -15.83
N VAL A 80 -1.29 -3.90 -16.06
CA VAL A 80 -0.14 -3.62 -15.19
C VAL A 80 0.06 -2.12 -14.97
N GLY A 81 -0.09 -1.33 -16.04
CA GLY A 81 0.04 0.13 -15.97
C GLY A 81 -0.92 0.77 -14.97
N GLY A 82 -2.19 0.36 -14.98
CA GLY A 82 -3.22 0.86 -14.08
C GLY A 82 -3.00 0.46 -12.62
N LEU A 83 -2.61 -0.79 -12.38
CA LEU A 83 -2.28 -1.29 -11.03
C LEU A 83 -1.12 -0.50 -10.42
N ARG A 84 -0.03 -0.33 -11.19
CA ARG A 84 1.14 0.44 -10.78
C ARG A 84 0.79 1.91 -10.53
N TRP A 85 0.01 2.51 -11.43
CA TRP A 85 -0.41 3.90 -11.28
C TRP A 85 -1.17 4.12 -9.98
N ARG A 86 -2.12 3.23 -9.67
CA ARG A 86 -2.90 3.32 -8.43
C ARG A 86 -2.04 3.15 -7.18
N MET A 87 -1.12 2.18 -7.18
CA MET A 87 -0.17 1.99 -6.07
C MET A 87 0.72 3.21 -5.86
N ASN A 88 1.22 3.81 -6.95
CA ASN A 88 1.99 5.06 -6.88
C ASN A 88 1.17 6.21 -6.29
N GLU A 89 -0.09 6.34 -6.69
CA GLU A 89 -0.96 7.40 -6.18
C GLU A 89 -1.23 7.25 -4.67
N LEU A 90 -1.51 6.04 -4.19
CA LEU A 90 -1.73 5.80 -2.76
C LEU A 90 -0.45 5.97 -1.93
N ILE A 91 0.66 5.37 -2.37
CA ILE A 91 1.87 5.23 -1.54
C ILE A 91 2.86 6.37 -1.78
N ASN A 92 3.15 6.68 -3.04
CA ASN A 92 4.19 7.66 -3.38
C ASN A 92 3.66 9.10 -3.37
N ALA A 93 2.35 9.31 -3.51
CA ALA A 93 1.72 10.60 -3.33
C ALA A 93 1.01 10.71 -1.97
N ARG A 94 -0.15 10.06 -1.77
CA ARG A 94 -1.00 10.34 -0.60
C ARG A 94 -0.36 10.00 0.75
N LEU A 95 0.19 8.80 0.88
CA LEU A 95 0.89 8.40 2.11
C LEU A 95 2.06 9.33 2.39
N ARG A 96 2.88 9.62 1.36
CA ARG A 96 4.02 10.54 1.48
C ARG A 96 3.60 11.94 1.95
N TYR A 97 2.58 12.53 1.32
CA TYR A 97 2.04 13.83 1.72
C TYR A 97 1.47 13.81 3.14
N SER A 98 0.91 12.68 3.61
CA SER A 98 0.42 12.56 4.99
C SER A 98 1.54 12.67 6.04
N PHE A 99 2.80 12.50 5.65
CA PHE A 99 3.99 12.74 6.46
C PHE A 99 4.63 14.12 6.24
N GLY A 100 4.04 14.99 5.43
CA GLY A 100 4.53 16.35 5.17
C GLY A 100 5.73 16.43 4.21
N GLN A 101 5.91 15.40 3.37
CA GLN A 101 6.93 15.36 2.31
C GLN A 101 6.32 15.64 0.94
#